data_AF-A0A7W1Q8M5-F1
#
_entry.id   AF-A0A7W1Q8M5-F1
#
_cell.length_a   1.000
_cell.length_b   1.000
_cell.length_c   1.000
_cell.angle_alpha   90.00
_cell.angle_beta   90.00
_cell.angle_gamma   90.00
#
_symmetry.space_group_name_H-M   'P 1'
#
loop_
_entity.id
_entity.type
_entity.pdbx_description
1 polymer ?
#
loop_
_entity_poly.entity_id
_entity_poly.type
_entity_poly.pdbx_seq_one_letter_code
_entity_poly.pdbx_strand_id
1 'polypeptide(L)'
;MRLDRELACQEVVELMTAYLDDVLDPLDRERFEEHLVFCDGCSNYLEQMRATIVLAGHVSLELPPALEERLLEAFRGWRGS
;
A
#
# COMPACT_ATOMS: atom_id res chain seq x y z
N MET A 1 7.39 23.45 18.61
CA MET A 1 6.26 24.06 17.90
C MET A 1 5.60 22.92 17.14
N ARG A 2 4.43 22.43 17.57
CA ARG A 2 3.63 21.53 16.75
C ARG A 2 2.77 22.43 15.88
N LEU A 3 2.95 22.38 14.57
CA LEU A 3 2.02 23.03 13.66
C LEU A 3 0.76 22.16 13.64
N ASP A 4 -0.42 22.76 13.76
CA ASP A 4 -1.72 22.06 13.79
C ASP A 4 -2.03 21.23 12.51
N ARG A 5 -1.08 21.14 11.58
CA ARG A 5 -1.14 20.43 10.30
C ARG A 5 -0.23 19.20 10.22
N GLU A 6 0.72 19.02 11.13
CA GLU A 6 1.65 17.86 11.10
C GLU A 6 0.99 16.61 11.69
N LEU A 7 1.06 15.49 10.96
CA LEU A 7 0.59 14.19 11.44
C LEU A 7 1.48 13.68 12.57
N ALA A 8 0.87 13.14 13.63
CA ALA A 8 1.57 12.34 14.62
C ALA A 8 1.90 10.95 14.05
N CYS A 9 2.91 10.27 14.61
CA CYS A 9 3.27 8.91 14.18
C CYS A 9 2.08 7.94 14.20
N GLN A 10 1.19 8.06 15.20
CA GLN A 10 -0.01 7.23 15.29
C GLN A 10 -0.93 7.41 14.07
N GLU A 11 -1.16 8.66 13.64
CA GLU A 11 -2.00 8.97 12.49
C GLU A 11 -1.35 8.47 11.19
N VAL A 12 -0.02 8.58 11.06
CA VAL A 12 0.74 7.99 9.93
C VAL A 12 0.60 6.47 9.90
N VAL A 13 0.70 5.80 11.05
CA VAL A 13 0.48 4.34 11.12
C VAL A 13 -0.94 3.96 10.70
N GLU A 14 -1.95 4.74 11.08
CA GLU A 14 -3.34 4.51 10.68
C GLU A 14 -3.56 4.72 9.17
N LEU A 15 -2.87 5.69 8.56
CA LEU A 15 -2.93 5.95 7.12
C LEU A 15 -2.04 5.03 6.27
N MET A 16 -1.18 4.22 6.89
CA MET A 16 -0.15 3.40 6.23
C MET A 16 -0.70 2.51 5.11
N THR A 17 -1.80 1.80 5.37
CA THR A 17 -2.43 0.93 4.38
C THR A 17 -3.00 1.72 3.22
N ALA A 18 -3.71 2.82 3.50
CA ALA A 18 -4.26 3.68 2.45
C ALA A 18 -3.17 4.32 1.58
N TYR A 19 -2.01 4.65 2.16
CA TYR A 19 -0.84 5.11 1.41
C TYR A 19 -0.27 4.02 0.49
N LEU A 20 -0.14 2.79 1.01
CA LEU A 20 0.37 1.63 0.26
C LEU A 20 -0.57 1.20 -0.87
N ASP A 21 -1.88 1.35 -0.67
CA ASP A 21 -2.93 1.05 -1.65
C ASP A 21 -3.17 2.19 -2.66
N ASP A 22 -2.46 3.32 -2.52
CA ASP A 22 -2.59 4.53 -3.36
C ASP A 22 -4.00 5.13 -3.36
N VAL A 23 -4.66 5.16 -2.20
CA VAL A 23 -6.05 5.66 -2.05
C VAL A 23 -6.18 6.88 -1.14
N LEU A 24 -5.06 7.45 -0.66
CA LEU A 24 -5.08 8.73 0.05
C LEU A 24 -5.45 9.87 -0.89
N ASP A 25 -6.19 10.85 -0.38
CA ASP A 25 -6.34 12.11 -1.09
C ASP A 25 -4.99 12.85 -1.17
N PRO A 26 -4.82 13.79 -2.13
CA PRO A 26 -3.54 14.45 -2.36
C PRO A 26 -2.98 15.20 -1.14
N LEU A 27 -3.83 15.77 -0.30
CA LEU A 27 -3.41 16.55 0.87
C LEU A 27 -2.91 15.62 1.97
N ASP A 28 -3.61 14.52 2.23
CA ASP A 28 -3.18 13.53 3.21
C ASP A 28 -1.93 12.76 2.75
N ARG A 29 -1.79 12.52 1.44
CA ARG A 29 -0.56 11.98 0.85
C ARG A 29 0.63 12.91 1.08
N GLU A 30 0.49 14.20 0.78
CA GLU A 30 1.56 15.19 0.99
C GLU A 30 2.00 15.22 2.46
N ARG A 31 1.05 15.31 3.40
CA ARG A 31 1.33 15.34 4.84
C ARG A 31 1.98 14.05 5.35
N PHE A 32 1.58 12.90 4.82
CA PHE A 32 2.18 11.61 5.13
C PHE A 32 3.63 11.57 4.67
N GLU A 33 3.89 11.96 3.42
CA GLU A 33 5.25 11.98 2.84
C GLU A 33 6.15 12.99 3.56
N GLU A 34 5.65 14.18 3.91
CA GLU A 34 6.35 15.14 4.75
C GLU A 34 6.77 14.54 6.09
N HIS A 35 5.89 13.80 6.77
CA HIS A 35 6.25 13.15 8.03
C HIS A 35 7.37 12.12 7.86
N LEU A 36 7.36 11.33 6.79
CA LEU A 36 8.39 10.34 6.51
C LEU A 36 9.78 10.95 6.34
N VAL A 37 9.87 12.17 5.80
CA VAL A 37 11.14 12.89 5.64
C VAL A 37 11.82 13.15 6.99
N PHE A 38 11.05 13.35 8.06
CA PHE A 38 11.58 13.75 9.36
C PHE A 38 11.51 12.66 10.44
N CYS A 39 10.84 11.54 10.18
CA CYS A 39 10.66 10.46 11.15
C CYS A 39 11.21 9.12 10.65
N ASP A 40 12.44 8.80 11.07
CA ASP A 40 13.08 7.51 10.77
C ASP A 40 12.25 6.30 11.20
N GLY A 41 11.50 6.42 12.32
CA GLY A 41 10.64 5.36 12.83
C GLY A 41 9.50 5.00 11.87
N CYS A 42 8.79 6.00 11.36
CA CYS A 42 7.71 5.80 10.39
C CYS A 42 8.24 5.35 9.03
N SER A 43 9.38 5.89 8.59
CA SER A 43 10.04 5.45 7.35
C SER A 43 10.49 3.98 7.43
N ASN A 44 11.09 3.56 8.54
CA ASN A 44 11.42 2.16 8.75
C ASN A 44 10.17 1.27 8.84
N TYR A 45 9.09 1.74 9.47
CA TYR A 45 7.83 1.00 9.52
C TYR A 45 7.20 0.82 8.13
N LEU A 46 7.25 1.83 7.26
CA LEU A 46 6.83 1.70 5.86
C LEU A 46 7.61 0.60 5.13
N GLU A 47 8.94 0.58 5.26
CA GLU A 47 9.78 -0.46 4.64
C GLU A 47 9.46 -1.86 5.19
N GLN A 48 9.18 -1.98 6.49
CA GLN A 48 8.72 -3.22 7.10
C GLN A 48 7.38 -3.69 6.50
N MET A 49 6.40 -2.79 6.35
CA MET A 49 5.11 -3.12 5.73
C MET A 49 5.26 -3.54 4.27
N ARG A 50 6.12 -2.87 3.49
CA ARG A 50 6.45 -3.30 2.13
C ARG A 50 7.03 -4.73 2.10
N ALA A 51 7.97 -5.03 3.00
CA ALA A 51 8.53 -6.37 3.11
C ALA A 51 7.46 -7.41 3.52
N THR A 52 6.58 -7.07 4.46
CA THR A 52 5.46 -7.93 4.86
C THR A 52 4.52 -8.23 3.69
N ILE A 53 4.17 -7.23 2.87
CA ILE A 53 3.33 -7.43 1.68
C ILE A 53 3.97 -8.40 0.69
N VAL A 54 5.27 -8.24 0.40
CA VAL A 54 6.01 -9.15 -0.49
C VAL A 54 5.97 -10.58 0.06
N LEU A 55 6.33 -10.75 1.34
CA LEU A 55 6.35 -12.07 1.97
C LEU A 55 4.96 -12.72 2.02
N ALA A 56 3.92 -11.95 2.34
CA ALA A 56 2.54 -12.43 2.36
C ALA A 56 2.03 -12.80 0.95
N GLY A 57 2.44 -12.06 -0.08
CA GLY A 57 2.09 -12.34 -1.47
C GLY A 57 2.68 -13.65 -2.03
N HIS A 58 3.70 -14.22 -1.36
CA HIS A 58 4.26 -15.52 -1.71
C HIS A 58 3.55 -16.72 -1.08
N VAL A 59 2.51 -16.49 -0.27
CA VAL A 59 1.67 -17.56 0.24
C VAL A 59 0.87 -18.14 -0.93
N SER A 60 1.21 -19.36 -1.33
CA SER A 60 0.53 -20.04 -2.44
C SER A 60 -0.94 -20.26 -2.08
N LEU A 61 -1.83 -19.68 -2.89
CA LEU A 61 -3.23 -20.04 -2.91
C LEU A 61 -3.40 -21.09 -4.01
N GLU A 62 -3.80 -22.30 -3.64
CA GLU A 62 -4.16 -23.32 -4.64
C GLU A 62 -5.42 -22.86 -5.37
N LEU A 63 -5.26 -22.42 -6.63
CA LEU A 63 -6.38 -22.11 -7.50
C LEU A 63 -6.92 -23.40 -8.13
N PRO A 64 -8.24 -23.62 -8.14
CA PRO A 64 -8.82 -24.68 -8.96
C PRO A 64 -8.45 -24.45 -10.44
N PRO A 65 -7.98 -25.47 -11.18
CA PRO A 65 -7.57 -25.30 -12.58
C PRO A 65 -8.62 -24.62 -13.46
N ALA A 66 -9.90 -24.96 -13.25
CA ALA A 66 -11.01 -24.35 -13.98
C ALA A 66 -11.19 -22.85 -13.70
N LEU A 67 -10.78 -22.35 -12.52
CA LEU A 67 -10.82 -20.92 -12.21
C LEU A 67 -9.66 -20.19 -12.91
N GLU A 68 -8.48 -20.78 -12.93
CA GLU A 68 -7.31 -20.24 -13.64
C GLU A 68 -7.59 -20.08 -15.13
N GLU A 69 -8.13 -21.11 -15.79
CA GLU A 69 -8.50 -21.05 -17.20
C GLU A 69 -9.48 -19.91 -17.51
N ARG A 70 -10.53 -19.78 -16.68
CA ARG A 70 -11.53 -18.71 -16.82
C ARG A 70 -10.93 -17.32 -16.65
N LEU A 71 -10.02 -17.14 -15.69
CA LEU A 71 -9.32 -15.86 -15.48
C LEU A 71 -8.45 -15.52 -16.69
N LEU A 72 -7.64 -16.48 -17.16
CA LEU A 72 -6.78 -16.28 -18.33
C LEU A 72 -7.59 -15.95 -19.60
N GLU A 73 -8.72 -16.62 -19.83
CA GLU A 73 -9.62 -16.31 -20.93
C GLU A 73 -10.17 -14.88 -20.85
N ALA A 74 -10.61 -14.44 -19.67
CA ALA A 74 -11.11 -13.08 -19.48
C ALA A 74 -10.05 -12.02 -19.79
N PHE A 75 -8.79 -12.23 -19.39
CA PHE A 75 -7.71 -11.26 -19.61
C PHE A 75 -7.10 -11.28 -21.03
N ARG A 76 -7.27 -12.36 -21.82
CA ARG A 76 -6.75 -12.42 -23.20
C ARG A 76 -7.35 -11.34 -24.13
N GLY A 77 -8.57 -10.89 -23.88
CA GLY A 77 -9.23 -9.82 -24.66
C GLY A 77 -8.89 -8.39 -24.22
N TRP A 78 -8.19 -8.21 -23.10
CA TRP A 78 -8.13 -6.92 -22.40
C TRP A 78 -7.20 -5.87 -23.03
N ARG A 79 -6.15 -6.27 -23.78
CA ARG A 79 -5.30 -5.31 -24.52
C ARG A 79 -5.92 -4.80 -25.83
N GLY A 80 -7.18 -5.12 -26.10
CA GLY A 80 -7.91 -4.72 -27.30
C GLY A 80 -8.92 -3.59 -27.12
N SER A 81 -9.00 -2.97 -25.94
CA SER A 81 -9.95 -1.90 -25.60
C SER A 81 -9.28 -0.66 -25.06
#